data_AF-A0A7Z2SZ21-F1
#
_entry.id   AF-A0A7Z2SZ21-F1
#
_cell.length_a   1.000
_cell.length_b   1.000
_cell.length_c   1.000
_cell.angle_alpha   90.00
_cell.angle_beta   90.00
_cell.angle_gamma   90.00
#
_symmetry.space_group_name_H-M   'P 1'
#
loop_
_entity.id
_entity.type
_entity.pdbx_description
1 polymer ?
#
loop_
_entity_poly.entity_id
_entity_poly.type
_entity_poly.pdbx_seq_one_letter_code
_entity_poly.pdbx_strand_id
1 'polypeptide(L)'
;MSKNEQHNKYIKVFNIYNDVAISLLITIILLTLNNSQNSLKIIGFLLILISFYLIYKVRFYSSLLILFGLIAYVNLSVAIGDLLQVSQVLGSESLNWQMGLRSSDYNIIASKALLFVMIILNIMINKEYLNKIKTASTNTIIKKDNFYIFFAGMLVLLVFWFFGYSSSMGDTYHSNTRTIYEYSILIFLVVWFYSGKSNIRLLLLYFFAIMYILQALVRGDRSSAFPMILALVLINDFKINLRTLIILAISGILASNIVSAYRIAFSLSDLKDIFFDKYGMTAFLSDTVSQSYYTGITIVKSHYLVNSTESYFFDFLGGIFLGGGFRNADVGAVSFEYLLNKGGGFYFSWFYFWFGIVGVIVGAIVLGYIIRSLFSSQNNYIKLYRICLIVMTFRWYLYTPFVLYRSVIFILSVLLIISIIVDTLTTKKLKHG
;
A
#
# COMPACT_ATOMS: atom_id res chain seq x y z
N MET A 1 8.83 45.19 1.40
CA MET A 1 8.32 43.93 0.84
C MET A 1 8.10 44.14 -0.65
N SER A 2 8.84 43.44 -1.52
CA SER A 2 8.76 43.69 -2.97
C SER A 2 7.39 43.26 -3.52
N LYS A 3 6.90 43.85 -4.62
CA LYS A 3 5.65 43.42 -5.30
C LYS A 3 5.62 41.91 -5.57
N ASN A 4 6.80 41.30 -5.83
CA ASN A 4 6.94 39.85 -6.04
C ASN A 4 6.72 39.03 -4.76
N GLU A 5 7.13 39.53 -3.59
CA GLU A 5 6.88 38.84 -2.31
C GLU A 5 5.39 38.87 -1.94
N GLN A 6 4.70 39.98 -2.21
CA GLN A 6 3.26 40.07 -1.99
C GLN A 6 2.49 39.15 -2.94
N HIS A 7 2.83 39.14 -4.23
CA HIS A 7 2.20 38.25 -5.22
C HIS A 7 2.37 36.76 -4.86
N ASN A 8 3.58 36.36 -4.45
CA ASN A 8 3.84 34.99 -4.00
C ASN A 8 3.05 34.61 -2.72
N LYS A 9 2.83 35.55 -1.81
CA LYS A 9 2.00 35.34 -0.61
C LYS A 9 0.53 35.09 -0.97
N TYR A 10 -0.04 35.87 -1.89
CA TYR A 10 -1.44 35.69 -2.33
C TYR A 10 -1.67 34.34 -3.03
N ILE A 11 -0.76 33.93 -3.91
CA ILE A 11 -0.84 32.62 -4.58
C ILE A 11 -0.76 31.47 -3.57
N LYS A 12 0.08 31.59 -2.53
CA LYS A 12 0.22 30.58 -1.48
C LYS A 12 -1.09 30.40 -0.70
N VAL A 13 -1.70 31.52 -0.31
CA VAL A 13 -2.95 31.56 0.45
C VAL A 13 -4.12 30.99 -0.38
N PHE A 14 -4.27 31.42 -1.64
CA PHE A 14 -5.32 30.93 -2.55
C PHE A 14 -5.28 29.40 -2.77
N ASN A 15 -4.07 28.83 -2.79
CA ASN A 15 -3.87 27.41 -3.05
C ASN A 15 -4.29 26.49 -1.89
N ILE A 16 -4.09 26.92 -0.64
CA ILE A 16 -4.57 26.20 0.56
C ILE A 16 -6.10 26.24 0.60
N TYR A 17 -6.70 27.38 0.24
CA TYR A 17 -8.16 27.51 0.18
C TYR A 17 -8.79 26.55 -0.82
N ASN A 18 -8.14 26.24 -1.95
CA ASN A 18 -8.67 25.26 -2.91
C ASN A 18 -8.70 23.82 -2.35
N ASP A 19 -7.62 23.37 -1.70
CA ASP A 19 -7.57 22.03 -1.09
C ASP A 19 -8.67 21.88 0.00
N VAL A 20 -8.81 22.91 0.84
CA VAL A 20 -9.82 22.96 1.91
C VAL A 20 -11.23 23.06 1.33
N ALA A 21 -11.47 23.91 0.32
CA ALA A 21 -12.79 24.09 -0.28
C ALA A 21 -13.29 22.81 -0.95
N ILE A 22 -12.43 22.10 -1.71
CA ILE A 22 -12.78 20.80 -2.30
C ILE A 22 -13.13 19.80 -1.20
N SER A 23 -12.27 19.68 -0.19
CA SER A 23 -12.52 18.76 0.93
C SER A 23 -13.79 19.10 1.70
N LEU A 24 -14.08 20.38 1.93
CA LEU A 24 -15.28 20.86 2.62
C LEU A 24 -16.54 20.60 1.80
N LEU A 25 -16.51 20.86 0.49
CA LEU A 25 -17.62 20.56 -0.43
C LEU A 25 -17.95 19.06 -0.42
N ILE A 26 -16.94 18.19 -0.56
CA ILE A 26 -17.13 16.74 -0.53
C ILE A 26 -17.68 16.30 0.84
N THR A 27 -17.18 16.88 1.93
CA THR A 27 -17.66 16.57 3.29
C THR A 27 -19.13 16.96 3.46
N ILE A 28 -19.54 18.15 3.00
CA ILE A 28 -20.94 18.58 3.05
C ILE A 28 -21.83 17.63 2.27
N ILE A 29 -21.44 17.27 1.03
CA ILE A 29 -22.19 16.30 0.23
C ILE A 29 -22.29 14.96 0.97
N LEU A 30 -21.20 14.46 1.55
CA LEU A 30 -21.19 13.21 2.29
C LEU A 30 -22.15 13.19 3.48
N LEU A 31 -22.23 14.32 4.21
CA LEU A 31 -23.10 14.45 5.39
C LEU A 31 -24.58 14.55 5.02
N THR A 32 -24.92 15.04 3.83
CA THR A 32 -26.31 15.12 3.36
C THR A 32 -26.81 13.82 2.72
N LEU A 33 -25.92 12.91 2.34
CA LEU A 33 -26.29 11.61 1.77
C LEU A 33 -26.88 10.68 2.83
N ASN A 34 -28.12 10.24 2.59
CA ASN A 34 -28.74 9.16 3.34
C ASN A 34 -28.02 7.82 3.11
N ASN A 35 -28.34 6.81 3.93
CA ASN A 35 -27.84 5.45 3.75
C ASN A 35 -28.69 4.68 2.73
N SER A 36 -28.95 5.26 1.55
CA SER A 36 -29.57 4.56 0.43
C SER A 36 -28.54 4.05 -0.58
N GLN A 37 -28.88 2.99 -1.32
CA GLN A 37 -28.02 2.44 -2.37
C GLN A 37 -27.68 3.46 -3.47
N ASN A 38 -28.56 4.44 -3.73
CA ASN A 38 -28.28 5.54 -4.67
C ASN A 38 -27.09 6.41 -4.22
N SER A 39 -26.87 6.54 -2.91
CA SER A 39 -25.73 7.27 -2.35
C SER A 39 -24.38 6.63 -2.69
N LEU A 40 -24.32 5.30 -2.91
CA LEU A 40 -23.08 4.62 -3.30
C LEU A 40 -22.53 5.15 -4.62
N LYS A 41 -23.40 5.41 -5.60
CA LYS A 41 -22.97 5.93 -6.90
C LYS A 41 -22.34 7.32 -6.75
N ILE A 42 -22.94 8.18 -5.94
CA ILE A 42 -22.42 9.52 -5.65
C ILE A 42 -21.07 9.42 -4.93
N ILE A 43 -20.97 8.57 -3.90
CA ILE A 43 -19.70 8.33 -3.17
C ILE A 43 -18.62 7.81 -4.12
N GLY A 44 -18.96 6.88 -5.03
CA GLY A 44 -18.07 6.36 -6.07
C GLY A 44 -17.52 7.46 -6.98
N PHE A 45 -18.38 8.35 -7.49
CA PHE A 45 -17.94 9.50 -8.29
C PHE A 45 -17.03 10.44 -7.49
N LEU A 46 -17.37 10.76 -6.25
CA LEU A 46 -16.54 11.63 -5.40
C LEU A 46 -15.18 10.99 -5.10
N LEU A 47 -15.13 9.67 -4.90
CA LEU A 47 -13.90 8.91 -4.68
C LEU A 47 -12.99 8.92 -5.92
N ILE A 48 -13.56 8.81 -7.12
CA ILE A 48 -12.83 8.96 -8.39
C ILE A 48 -12.25 10.37 -8.49
N LEU A 49 -13.07 11.40 -8.28
CA LEU A 49 -12.67 12.80 -8.40
C LEU A 49 -11.53 13.16 -7.44
N ILE A 50 -11.65 12.81 -6.15
CA ILE A 50 -10.60 13.12 -5.16
C ILE A 50 -9.31 12.34 -5.44
N SER A 51 -9.41 11.10 -5.93
CA SER A 51 -8.24 10.27 -6.26
C SER A 51 -7.47 10.86 -7.45
N PHE A 52 -8.16 11.27 -8.52
CA PHE A 52 -7.53 11.96 -9.64
C PHE A 52 -6.98 13.33 -9.25
N TYR A 53 -7.70 14.10 -8.42
CA TYR A 53 -7.23 15.39 -7.93
C TYR A 53 -5.90 15.25 -7.16
N LEU A 54 -5.81 14.26 -6.26
CA LEU A 54 -4.58 13.96 -5.51
C LEU A 54 -3.41 13.59 -6.43
N ILE A 55 -3.62 12.68 -7.40
CA ILE A 55 -2.59 12.33 -8.40
C ILE A 55 -2.11 13.57 -9.14
N TYR A 56 -3.05 14.37 -9.66
CA TYR A 56 -2.72 15.60 -10.36
C TYR A 56 -1.92 16.56 -9.47
N LYS A 57 -2.31 16.70 -8.20
CA LYS A 57 -1.64 17.57 -7.24
C LYS A 57 -0.19 17.15 -7.00
N VAL A 58 0.10 15.85 -6.90
CA VAL A 58 1.45 15.33 -6.63
C VAL A 58 2.28 15.03 -7.90
N ARG A 59 1.78 15.35 -9.10
CA ARG A 59 2.36 14.96 -10.41
C ARG A 59 3.84 15.32 -10.63
N PHE A 60 4.37 16.28 -9.89
CA PHE A 60 5.76 16.73 -10.00
C PHE A 60 6.71 16.02 -9.04
N TYR A 61 6.21 15.11 -8.19
CA TYR A 61 6.98 14.39 -7.18
C TYR A 61 6.88 12.88 -7.46
N SER A 62 7.83 12.31 -8.20
CA SER A 62 7.74 10.93 -8.68
C SER A 62 7.40 9.91 -7.59
N SER A 63 8.04 9.97 -6.42
CA SER A 63 7.77 9.02 -5.33
C SER A 63 6.37 9.18 -4.73
N LEU A 64 5.86 10.41 -4.56
CA LEU A 64 4.48 10.64 -4.10
C LEU A 64 3.46 10.28 -5.18
N LEU A 65 3.80 10.54 -6.45
CA LEU A 65 2.98 10.19 -7.59
C LEU A 65 2.80 8.68 -7.70
N ILE A 66 3.85 7.90 -7.44
CA ILE A 66 3.74 6.43 -7.36
C ILE A 66 2.84 6.04 -6.19
N LEU A 67 3.07 6.57 -4.99
CA LEU A 67 2.25 6.28 -3.80
C LEU A 67 0.75 6.52 -4.04
N PHE A 68 0.41 7.74 -4.45
CA PHE A 68 -0.98 8.11 -4.71
C PHE A 68 -1.53 7.47 -5.99
N GLY A 69 -0.67 7.09 -6.94
CA GLY A 69 -1.05 6.27 -8.09
C GLY A 69 -1.52 4.88 -7.68
N LEU A 70 -0.81 4.21 -6.77
CA LEU A 70 -1.19 2.90 -6.23
C LEU A 70 -2.48 3.00 -5.40
N ILE A 71 -2.59 3.99 -4.52
CA ILE A 71 -3.80 4.25 -3.73
C ILE A 71 -5.00 4.54 -4.66
N ALA A 72 -4.80 5.37 -5.68
CA ALA A 72 -5.84 5.66 -6.66
C ALA A 72 -6.24 4.43 -7.46
N TYR A 73 -5.31 3.57 -7.87
CA TYR A 73 -5.65 2.31 -8.55
C TYR A 73 -6.58 1.44 -7.71
N VAL A 74 -6.29 1.30 -6.40
CA VAL A 74 -7.16 0.60 -5.45
C VAL A 74 -8.53 1.28 -5.37
N ASN A 75 -8.56 2.59 -5.13
CA ASN A 75 -9.81 3.33 -4.95
C ASN A 75 -10.68 3.35 -6.21
N LEU A 76 -10.07 3.46 -7.40
CA LEU A 76 -10.77 3.41 -8.69
C LEU A 76 -11.34 2.02 -8.94
N SER A 77 -10.62 0.95 -8.57
CA SER A 77 -11.14 -0.41 -8.68
C SER A 77 -12.40 -0.59 -7.84
N VAL A 78 -12.40 -0.12 -6.59
CA VAL A 78 -13.60 -0.12 -5.72
C VAL A 78 -14.71 0.78 -6.29
N ALA A 79 -14.38 2.00 -6.69
CA ALA A 79 -15.37 2.96 -7.17
C ALA A 79 -16.10 2.46 -8.43
N ILE A 80 -15.36 1.97 -9.43
CA ILE A 80 -15.92 1.53 -10.71
C ILE A 80 -16.59 0.16 -10.56
N GLY A 81 -15.89 -0.79 -9.93
CA GLY A 81 -16.35 -2.16 -9.80
C GLY A 81 -17.49 -2.33 -8.80
N ASP A 82 -17.35 -1.74 -7.61
CA ASP A 82 -18.20 -2.06 -6.46
C ASP A 82 -19.25 -0.99 -6.14
N LEU A 83 -18.89 0.30 -6.28
CA LEU A 83 -19.79 1.41 -5.90
C LEU A 83 -20.69 1.87 -7.06
N LEU A 84 -20.11 2.04 -8.24
CA LEU A 84 -20.85 2.38 -9.46
C LEU A 84 -21.49 1.16 -10.12
N GLN A 85 -21.01 -0.04 -9.80
CA GLN A 85 -21.47 -1.31 -10.34
C GLN A 85 -21.43 -1.35 -11.88
N VAL A 86 -20.44 -0.70 -12.49
CA VAL A 86 -20.27 -0.65 -13.96
C VAL A 86 -19.98 -2.05 -14.52
N SER A 87 -19.34 -2.91 -13.73
CA SER A 87 -19.08 -4.31 -14.06
C SER A 87 -18.87 -5.12 -12.79
N GLN A 88 -19.42 -6.34 -12.72
CA GLN A 88 -19.10 -7.27 -11.63
C GLN A 88 -17.65 -7.77 -11.80
N VAL A 89 -16.73 -7.24 -10.99
CA VAL A 89 -15.30 -7.61 -11.00
C VAL A 89 -15.10 -9.07 -10.55
N LEU A 90 -15.97 -9.54 -9.67
CA LEU A 90 -15.99 -10.91 -9.16
C LEU A 90 -17.22 -11.63 -9.71
N GLY A 91 -17.05 -12.88 -10.13
CA GLY A 91 -18.17 -13.74 -10.52
C GLY A 91 -19.14 -13.96 -9.36
N SER A 92 -20.41 -14.17 -9.68
CA SER A 92 -21.51 -14.38 -8.72
C SER A 92 -21.18 -15.44 -7.66
N GLU A 93 -20.57 -16.56 -8.06
CA GLU A 93 -20.17 -17.64 -7.15
C GLU A 93 -19.15 -17.19 -6.08
N SER A 94 -18.23 -16.30 -6.44
CA SER A 94 -17.24 -15.73 -5.52
C SER A 94 -17.82 -14.69 -4.56
N LEU A 95 -19.03 -14.18 -4.86
CA LEU A 95 -19.73 -13.11 -4.16
C LEU A 95 -20.80 -13.59 -3.18
N ASN A 96 -21.21 -14.87 -3.25
CA ASN A 96 -22.34 -15.39 -2.47
C ASN A 96 -22.24 -15.09 -0.97
N TRP A 97 -21.04 -15.18 -0.39
CA TRP A 97 -20.80 -14.90 1.03
C TRP A 97 -21.02 -13.44 1.46
N GLN A 98 -21.12 -12.50 0.51
CA GLN A 98 -21.22 -11.06 0.75
C GLN A 98 -22.51 -10.43 0.25
N MET A 99 -23.40 -11.20 -0.38
CA MET A 99 -24.63 -10.67 -0.98
C MET A 99 -25.47 -9.84 0.00
N GLY A 100 -25.63 -10.31 1.24
CA GLY A 100 -26.41 -9.59 2.26
C GLY A 100 -25.73 -8.33 2.81
N LEU A 101 -24.40 -8.26 2.81
CA LEU A 101 -23.65 -7.11 3.34
C LEU A 101 -23.47 -6.01 2.28
N ARG A 102 -23.29 -6.39 1.02
CA ARG A 102 -23.15 -5.44 -0.09
C ARG A 102 -24.41 -4.61 -0.32
N SER A 103 -25.59 -5.20 -0.09
CA SER A 103 -26.88 -4.51 -0.18
C SER A 103 -27.27 -3.76 1.10
N SER A 104 -26.49 -3.90 2.18
CA SER A 104 -26.76 -3.25 3.47
C SER A 104 -26.15 -1.85 3.59
N ASP A 105 -26.62 -1.11 4.60
CA ASP A 105 -26.11 0.21 4.97
C ASP A 105 -24.61 0.20 5.30
N TYR A 106 -24.06 -0.95 5.72
CA TYR A 106 -22.64 -1.07 6.07
C TYR A 106 -21.71 -0.86 4.86
N ASN A 107 -22.16 -1.17 3.64
CA ASN A 107 -21.40 -0.84 2.43
C ASN A 107 -21.28 0.68 2.24
N ILE A 108 -22.35 1.42 2.54
CA ILE A 108 -22.38 2.88 2.46
C ILE A 108 -21.49 3.49 3.54
N ILE A 109 -21.57 2.98 4.76
CA ILE A 109 -20.72 3.41 5.88
C ILE A 109 -19.23 3.17 5.53
N ALA A 110 -18.88 1.98 5.03
CA ALA A 110 -17.53 1.66 4.59
C ALA A 110 -17.04 2.59 3.46
N SER A 111 -17.89 2.86 2.48
CA SER A 111 -17.59 3.79 1.38
C SER A 111 -17.35 5.22 1.88
N LYS A 112 -18.18 5.70 2.81
CA LYS A 112 -18.03 7.01 3.47
C LYS A 112 -16.70 7.07 4.23
N ALA A 113 -16.38 6.05 5.01
CA ALA A 113 -15.12 5.95 5.75
C ALA A 113 -13.90 5.99 4.82
N LEU A 114 -13.90 5.24 3.71
CA LEU A 114 -12.86 5.28 2.69
C LEU A 114 -12.69 6.70 2.12
N LEU A 115 -13.80 7.37 1.80
CA LEU A 115 -13.75 8.73 1.26
C LEU A 115 -13.23 9.74 2.29
N PHE A 116 -13.56 9.59 3.58
CA PHE A 116 -12.99 10.43 4.65
C PHE A 116 -11.47 10.33 4.75
N VAL A 117 -10.90 9.13 4.60
CA VAL A 117 -9.43 8.97 4.53
C VAL A 117 -8.85 9.83 3.42
N MET A 118 -9.46 9.79 2.23
CA MET A 118 -8.99 10.55 1.07
C MET A 118 -9.13 12.07 1.24
N ILE A 119 -10.22 12.53 1.87
CA ILE A 119 -10.44 13.95 2.20
C ILE A 119 -9.36 14.47 3.15
N ILE A 120 -9.04 13.71 4.19
CA ILE A 120 -8.03 14.10 5.19
C ILE A 120 -6.63 14.10 4.56
N LEU A 121 -6.29 13.06 3.78
CA LEU A 121 -5.03 13.04 3.04
C LEU A 121 -4.93 14.21 2.05
N ASN A 122 -6.03 14.62 1.41
CA ASN A 122 -6.06 15.80 0.56
C ASN A 122 -5.69 17.08 1.31
N ILE A 123 -6.23 17.29 2.50
CA ILE A 123 -5.93 18.47 3.34
C ILE A 123 -4.47 18.42 3.82
N MET A 124 -3.99 17.26 4.26
CA MET A 124 -2.65 17.13 4.83
C MET A 124 -1.54 17.26 3.78
N ILE A 125 -1.77 16.74 2.57
CA ILE A 125 -0.85 16.86 1.43
C ILE A 125 -1.20 18.11 0.63
N ASN A 126 -1.24 19.26 1.30
CA ASN A 126 -1.55 20.54 0.65
C ASN A 126 -0.39 21.06 -0.21
N LYS A 127 -0.68 22.02 -1.07
CA LYS A 127 0.32 22.64 -1.96
C LYS A 127 1.50 23.30 -1.23
N GLU A 128 1.28 23.85 -0.03
CA GLU A 128 2.38 24.41 0.78
C GLU A 128 3.40 23.35 1.16
N TYR A 129 2.92 22.22 1.68
CA TYR A 129 3.75 21.07 1.99
C TYR A 129 4.50 20.58 0.75
N LEU A 130 3.82 20.47 -0.40
CA LEU A 130 4.45 20.06 -1.65
C LEU A 130 5.56 21.04 -2.06
N ASN A 131 5.32 22.35 -2.01
CA ASN A 131 6.34 23.34 -2.33
C ASN A 131 7.57 23.23 -1.40
N LYS A 132 7.36 22.96 -0.10
CA LYS A 132 8.44 22.75 0.87
C LYS A 132 9.32 21.56 0.51
N ILE A 133 8.73 20.43 0.10
CA ILE A 133 9.52 19.25 -0.28
C ILE A 133 10.24 19.45 -1.61
N LYS A 134 9.67 20.23 -2.55
CA LYS A 134 10.30 20.54 -3.85
C LYS A 134 11.64 21.21 -3.70
N THR A 135 11.74 22.16 -2.77
CA THR A 135 12.95 22.92 -2.50
C THR A 135 13.97 22.11 -1.71
N ALA A 136 13.53 21.14 -0.92
CA ALA A 136 14.39 20.38 -0.01
C ALA A 136 14.95 19.09 -0.63
N SER A 137 14.21 18.42 -1.51
CA SER A 137 14.52 17.02 -1.86
C SER A 137 15.49 16.86 -3.03
N THR A 138 16.71 16.41 -2.72
CA THR A 138 17.43 15.52 -3.65
C THR A 138 16.95 14.10 -3.39
N ASN A 139 16.44 13.43 -4.42
CA ASN A 139 15.92 12.06 -4.24
C ASN A 139 17.02 11.01 -4.06
N THR A 140 18.26 11.35 -4.41
CA THR A 140 19.39 10.44 -4.35
C THR A 140 19.69 10.02 -2.91
N ILE A 141 19.83 8.71 -2.71
CA ILE A 141 20.24 8.12 -1.43
C ILE A 141 21.75 7.88 -1.51
N ILE A 142 22.49 8.43 -0.55
CA ILE A 142 23.92 8.16 -0.43
C ILE A 142 24.07 6.82 0.30
N LYS A 143 24.52 5.80 -0.42
CA LYS A 143 24.75 4.46 0.12
C LYS A 143 25.90 4.45 1.11
N LYS A 144 25.80 3.57 2.11
CA LYS A 144 26.90 3.19 2.98
C LYS A 144 27.63 1.99 2.41
N ASP A 145 28.87 1.80 2.83
CA ASP A 145 29.67 0.66 2.46
C ASP A 145 30.00 -0.16 3.71
N ASN A 146 29.43 -1.36 3.83
CA ASN A 146 29.81 -2.29 4.87
C ASN A 146 29.74 -3.74 4.36
N PHE A 147 30.91 -4.38 4.28
CA PHE A 147 31.05 -5.74 3.79
C PHE A 147 30.25 -6.75 4.62
N TYR A 148 30.33 -6.68 5.96
CA TYR A 148 29.71 -7.65 6.86
C TYR A 148 28.19 -7.59 6.79
N ILE A 149 27.63 -6.38 6.83
CA ILE A 149 26.17 -6.18 6.74
C ILE A 149 25.66 -6.68 5.39
N PHE A 150 26.38 -6.40 4.31
CA PHE A 150 25.99 -6.84 2.98
C PHE A 150 25.93 -8.37 2.88
N PHE A 151 27.01 -9.08 3.19
CA PHE A 151 27.06 -10.54 3.00
C PHE A 151 26.19 -11.29 4.01
N ALA A 152 26.12 -10.84 5.27
CA ALA A 152 25.21 -11.43 6.25
C ALA A 152 23.74 -11.26 5.81
N GLY A 153 23.36 -10.07 5.36
CA GLY A 153 22.01 -9.82 4.86
C GLY A 153 21.70 -10.60 3.58
N MET A 154 22.66 -10.73 2.64
CA MET A 154 22.50 -11.60 1.47
C MET A 154 22.29 -13.07 1.84
N LEU A 155 23.00 -13.58 2.85
CA LEU A 155 22.80 -14.94 3.34
C LEU A 155 21.39 -15.12 3.91
N VAL A 156 20.91 -14.16 4.71
CA VAL A 156 19.52 -14.19 5.24
C VAL A 156 18.50 -14.14 4.10
N LEU A 157 18.72 -13.30 3.08
CA LEU A 157 17.86 -13.23 1.89
C LEU A 157 17.78 -14.58 1.15
N LEU A 158 18.91 -15.27 0.97
CA LEU A 158 18.94 -16.59 0.36
C LEU A 158 18.18 -17.63 1.20
N VAL A 159 18.37 -17.63 2.52
CA VAL A 159 17.59 -18.48 3.45
C VAL A 159 16.10 -18.22 3.28
N PHE A 160 15.68 -16.95 3.25
CA PHE A 160 14.27 -16.59 3.07
C PHE A 160 13.73 -16.99 1.70
N TRP A 161 14.55 -16.95 0.65
CA TRP A 161 14.17 -17.40 -0.68
C TRP A 161 13.96 -18.93 -0.74
N PHE A 162 14.80 -19.72 -0.08
CA PHE A 162 14.65 -21.19 -0.01
C PHE A 162 13.44 -21.61 0.84
N PHE A 163 13.23 -20.98 2.00
CA PHE A 163 12.21 -21.39 2.98
C PHE A 163 10.93 -20.54 2.97
N GLY A 164 10.84 -19.54 2.09
CA GLY A 164 9.75 -18.56 2.07
C GLY A 164 8.42 -19.08 1.54
N TYR A 165 8.44 -20.21 0.83
CA TYR A 165 7.23 -20.88 0.35
C TYR A 165 7.11 -22.29 0.93
N SER A 166 5.87 -22.74 1.16
CA SER A 166 5.57 -24.15 1.43
C SER A 166 5.84 -25.04 0.21
N SER A 167 6.06 -26.33 0.45
CA SER A 167 6.36 -27.35 -0.56
C SER A 167 5.17 -27.70 -1.47
N SER A 168 3.94 -27.36 -1.08
CA SER A 168 2.77 -27.53 -1.96
C SER A 168 2.74 -26.43 -3.03
N MET A 169 2.66 -26.82 -4.31
CA MET A 169 2.11 -25.95 -5.35
C MET A 169 0.63 -25.81 -5.05
N GLY A 170 0.15 -24.58 -4.84
CA GLY A 170 -1.16 -24.34 -4.24
C GLY A 170 -2.32 -24.70 -5.17
N ASP A 171 -3.07 -25.74 -4.80
CA ASP A 171 -4.47 -25.88 -5.19
C ASP A 171 -5.31 -24.92 -4.33
N THR A 172 -6.10 -24.08 -5.00
CA THR A 172 -7.00 -23.02 -4.46
C THR A 172 -6.36 -21.71 -4.00
N TYR A 173 -7.20 -20.65 -3.91
CA TYR A 173 -6.93 -19.21 -3.77
C TYR A 173 -6.09 -18.77 -2.53
N HIS A 174 -5.46 -19.68 -1.80
CA HIS A 174 -4.63 -19.38 -0.65
C HIS A 174 -3.19 -18.97 -1.06
N SER A 175 -2.67 -17.92 -0.44
CA SER A 175 -1.27 -17.54 -0.58
C SER A 175 -0.40 -18.57 0.15
N ASN A 176 0.43 -19.30 -0.60
CA ASN A 176 1.44 -20.23 -0.05
C ASN A 176 2.71 -19.51 0.45
N THR A 177 2.63 -18.19 0.59
CA THR A 177 3.74 -17.31 0.91
C THR A 177 3.81 -17.09 2.42
N ARG A 178 4.96 -17.34 3.03
CA ARG A 178 5.16 -17.07 4.46
C ARG A 178 5.47 -15.58 4.68
N THR A 179 5.11 -15.03 5.83
CA THR A 179 5.45 -13.64 6.23
C THR A 179 6.94 -13.33 6.13
N ILE A 180 7.79 -14.35 6.31
CA ILE A 180 9.24 -14.29 6.13
C ILE A 180 9.60 -13.81 4.72
N TYR A 181 8.87 -14.26 3.70
CA TYR A 181 9.09 -13.86 2.32
C TYR A 181 8.85 -12.36 2.12
N GLU A 182 7.83 -11.79 2.75
CA GLU A 182 7.56 -10.35 2.72
C GLU A 182 8.66 -9.53 3.40
N TYR A 183 9.24 -10.05 4.50
CA TYR A 183 10.37 -9.41 5.19
C TYR A 183 11.66 -9.38 4.34
N SER A 184 11.76 -10.23 3.31
CA SER A 184 12.87 -10.18 2.35
C SER A 184 13.00 -8.80 1.70
N ILE A 185 11.90 -8.10 1.45
CA ILE A 185 11.94 -6.75 0.84
C ILE A 185 12.61 -5.74 1.78
N LEU A 186 12.34 -5.82 3.09
CA LEU A 186 12.93 -4.91 4.07
C LEU A 186 14.44 -5.17 4.17
N ILE A 187 14.84 -6.44 4.26
CA ILE A 187 16.25 -6.82 4.33
C ILE A 187 16.96 -6.44 3.02
N PHE A 188 16.32 -6.68 1.87
CA PHE A 188 16.84 -6.29 0.57
C PHE A 188 17.18 -4.79 0.49
N LEU A 189 16.30 -3.93 1.00
CA LEU A 189 16.54 -2.48 1.02
C LEU A 189 17.69 -2.08 1.95
N VAL A 190 17.83 -2.75 3.10
CA VAL A 190 18.97 -2.54 4.01
C VAL A 190 20.29 -3.00 3.37
N VAL A 191 20.32 -4.19 2.76
CA VAL A 191 21.50 -4.73 2.08
C VAL A 191 21.88 -3.85 0.88
N TRP A 192 20.90 -3.38 0.11
CA TRP A 192 21.13 -2.42 -0.96
C TRP A 192 21.70 -1.10 -0.45
N PHE A 193 21.24 -0.61 0.69
CA PHE A 193 21.77 0.61 1.29
C PHE A 193 23.24 0.47 1.72
N TYR A 194 23.64 -0.72 2.18
CA TYR A 194 25.01 -1.04 2.61
C TYR A 194 25.89 -1.66 1.49
N SER A 195 25.40 -1.72 0.25
CA SER A 195 26.15 -2.29 -0.89
C SER A 195 27.33 -1.44 -1.36
N GLY A 196 27.48 -0.22 -0.84
CA GLY A 196 28.48 0.74 -1.29
C GLY A 196 28.40 1.02 -2.79
N LYS A 197 29.58 1.24 -3.40
CA LYS A 197 29.75 1.49 -4.85
C LYS A 197 30.20 0.24 -5.63
N SER A 198 30.22 -0.93 -5.02
CA SER A 198 30.73 -2.14 -5.67
C SER A 198 29.73 -2.69 -6.70
N ASN A 199 30.16 -2.77 -7.96
CA ASN A 199 29.37 -3.32 -9.05
C ASN A 199 29.02 -4.81 -8.83
N ILE A 200 29.93 -5.58 -8.23
CA ILE A 200 29.70 -7.01 -7.94
C ILE A 200 28.58 -7.16 -6.91
N ARG A 201 28.61 -6.39 -5.82
CA ARG A 201 27.56 -6.42 -4.80
C ARG A 201 26.20 -6.01 -5.36
N LEU A 202 26.18 -5.01 -6.24
CA LEU A 202 24.97 -4.58 -6.92
C LEU A 202 24.44 -5.66 -7.88
N LEU A 203 25.32 -6.32 -8.63
CA LEU A 203 24.98 -7.42 -9.53
C LEU A 203 24.37 -8.60 -8.75
N LEU A 204 24.96 -8.99 -7.62
CA LEU A 204 24.43 -10.05 -6.76
C LEU A 204 23.03 -9.71 -6.23
N LEU A 205 22.80 -8.45 -5.84
CA LEU A 205 21.48 -8.00 -5.41
C LEU A 205 20.43 -8.06 -6.53
N TYR A 206 20.79 -7.62 -7.74
CA TYR A 206 19.88 -7.70 -8.88
C TYR A 206 19.60 -9.13 -9.31
N PHE A 207 20.61 -9.99 -9.28
CA PHE A 207 20.42 -11.43 -9.52
C PHE A 207 19.45 -12.03 -8.50
N PHE A 208 19.62 -11.73 -7.22
CA PHE A 208 18.68 -12.14 -6.18
C PHE A 208 17.26 -11.62 -6.44
N ALA A 209 17.11 -10.34 -6.75
CA ALA A 209 15.79 -9.75 -7.02
C ALA A 209 15.08 -10.41 -8.21
N ILE A 210 15.82 -10.72 -9.29
CA ILE A 210 15.29 -11.46 -10.43
C ILE A 210 14.85 -12.87 -10.00
N MET A 211 15.69 -13.59 -9.25
CA MET A 211 15.36 -14.92 -8.73
C MET A 211 14.13 -14.92 -7.82
N TYR A 212 13.99 -13.90 -6.98
CA TYR A 212 12.83 -13.67 -6.13
C TYR A 212 11.56 -13.45 -6.97
N ILE A 213 11.62 -12.55 -7.96
CA ILE A 213 10.49 -12.24 -8.84
C ILE A 213 10.07 -13.48 -9.64
N LEU A 214 11.02 -14.20 -10.24
CA LEU A 214 10.74 -15.41 -11.01
C LEU A 214 10.11 -16.50 -10.14
N GLN A 215 10.64 -16.73 -8.94
CA GLN A 215 10.07 -17.71 -8.01
C GLN A 215 8.62 -17.35 -7.65
N ALA A 216 8.35 -16.08 -7.36
CA ALA A 216 7.00 -15.60 -7.06
C ALA A 216 6.05 -15.77 -8.24
N LEU A 217 6.47 -15.40 -9.46
CA LEU A 217 5.65 -15.53 -10.66
C LEU A 217 5.38 -16.99 -11.05
N VAL A 218 6.38 -17.87 -10.96
CA VAL A 218 6.22 -19.33 -11.22
C VAL A 218 5.21 -19.94 -10.25
N ARG A 219 5.16 -19.46 -9.00
CA ARG A 219 4.16 -19.88 -8.00
C ARG A 219 2.84 -19.10 -8.09
N GLY A 220 2.69 -18.22 -9.08
CA GLY A 220 1.49 -17.40 -9.28
C GLY A 220 1.29 -16.28 -8.23
N ASP A 221 2.29 -16.02 -7.38
CA ASP A 221 2.24 -14.98 -6.34
C ASP A 221 2.65 -13.60 -6.88
N ARG A 222 1.68 -12.95 -7.54
CA ARG A 222 1.79 -11.56 -8.00
C ARG A 222 1.97 -10.57 -6.84
N SER A 223 1.40 -10.88 -5.68
CA SER A 223 1.36 -10.00 -4.51
C SER A 223 2.74 -9.82 -3.85
N SER A 224 3.65 -10.78 -4.04
CA SER A 224 5.04 -10.68 -3.59
C SER A 224 6.01 -10.20 -4.68
N ALA A 225 5.77 -10.56 -5.95
CA ALA A 225 6.60 -10.11 -7.07
C ALA A 225 6.55 -8.58 -7.26
N PHE A 226 5.34 -8.02 -7.23
CA PHE A 226 5.13 -6.59 -7.52
C PHE A 226 5.87 -5.65 -6.55
N PRO A 227 5.83 -5.85 -5.21
CA PRO A 227 6.64 -5.07 -4.28
C PRO A 227 8.15 -5.09 -4.60
N MET A 228 8.72 -6.22 -4.99
CA MET A 228 10.15 -6.30 -5.34
C MET A 228 10.45 -5.51 -6.63
N ILE A 229 9.61 -5.63 -7.67
CA ILE A 229 9.73 -4.83 -8.90
C ILE A 229 9.66 -3.33 -8.56
N LEU A 230 8.71 -2.94 -7.72
CA LEU A 230 8.54 -1.56 -7.30
C LEU A 230 9.75 -1.06 -6.49
N ALA A 231 10.33 -1.91 -5.64
CA ALA A 231 11.57 -1.61 -4.92
C ALA A 231 12.71 -1.34 -5.91
N LEU A 232 12.90 -2.20 -6.93
CA LEU A 232 13.89 -2.00 -7.99
C LEU A 232 13.70 -0.68 -8.76
N VAL A 233 12.45 -0.29 -9.03
CA VAL A 233 12.16 0.99 -9.69
C VAL A 233 12.58 2.17 -8.81
N LEU A 234 12.26 2.11 -7.52
CA LEU A 234 12.51 3.21 -6.58
C LEU A 234 13.99 3.36 -6.20
N ILE A 235 14.71 2.26 -6.02
CA ILE A 235 16.15 2.31 -5.66
C ILE A 235 17.02 2.85 -6.81
N ASN A 236 16.56 2.71 -8.05
CA ASN A 236 17.24 3.24 -9.24
C ASN A 236 16.86 4.69 -9.56
N ASP A 237 16.03 5.33 -8.72
CA ASP A 237 15.59 6.72 -8.85
C ASP A 237 15.01 7.05 -10.24
N PHE A 238 14.27 6.11 -10.84
CA PHE A 238 13.57 6.37 -12.10
C PHE A 238 12.55 7.49 -11.93
N LYS A 239 12.70 8.56 -12.71
CA LYS A 239 11.77 9.69 -12.72
C LYS A 239 10.46 9.28 -13.40
N ILE A 240 9.47 8.90 -12.58
CA ILE A 240 8.12 8.61 -13.05
C ILE A 240 7.32 9.92 -13.12
N ASN A 241 6.80 10.23 -14.30
CA ASN A 241 5.80 11.27 -14.51
C ASN A 241 4.42 10.63 -14.73
N LEU A 242 3.37 11.45 -14.86
CA LEU A 242 2.00 10.95 -14.99
C LEU A 242 1.80 10.04 -16.22
N ARG A 243 2.43 10.37 -17.35
CA ARG A 243 2.33 9.56 -18.58
C ARG A 243 2.97 8.19 -18.37
N THR A 244 4.17 8.16 -17.78
CA THR A 244 4.86 6.92 -17.45
C THR A 244 4.07 6.09 -16.44
N LEU A 245 3.48 6.72 -15.43
CA LEU A 245 2.63 6.02 -14.45
C LEU A 245 1.43 5.34 -15.13
N ILE A 246 0.74 6.03 -16.04
CA ILE A 246 -0.40 5.47 -16.78
C ILE A 246 0.04 4.27 -17.63
N ILE A 247 1.15 4.40 -18.36
CA ILE A 247 1.70 3.31 -19.18
C ILE A 247 2.05 2.11 -18.29
N LEU A 248 2.77 2.33 -17.18
CA LEU A 248 3.14 1.28 -16.24
C LEU A 248 1.92 0.60 -15.61
N ALA A 249 0.87 1.37 -15.28
CA ALA A 249 -0.37 0.82 -14.74
C ALA A 249 -1.05 -0.10 -15.76
N ILE A 250 -1.23 0.35 -17.01
CA ILE A 250 -1.83 -0.45 -18.08
C ILE A 250 -0.99 -1.71 -18.35
N SER A 251 0.32 -1.55 -18.53
CA SER A 251 1.22 -2.70 -18.77
C SER A 251 1.24 -3.68 -17.61
N GLY A 252 1.26 -3.20 -16.37
CA GLY A 252 1.26 -4.03 -15.17
C GLY A 252 -0.03 -4.84 -15.02
N ILE A 253 -1.18 -4.22 -15.32
CA ILE A 253 -2.48 -4.90 -15.34
C ILE A 253 -2.51 -5.99 -16.42
N LEU A 254 -2.12 -5.65 -17.66
CA LEU A 254 -2.09 -6.61 -18.77
C LEU A 254 -1.17 -7.80 -18.43
N ALA A 255 0.03 -7.55 -17.92
CA ALA A 255 0.96 -8.60 -17.49
C ALA A 255 0.37 -9.46 -16.36
N SER A 256 -0.26 -8.84 -15.35
CA SER A 256 -0.92 -9.54 -14.24
C SER A 256 -2.05 -10.46 -14.72
N ASN A 257 -2.82 -10.02 -15.70
CA ASN A 257 -3.92 -10.81 -16.27
C ASN A 257 -3.41 -11.94 -17.15
N ILE A 258 -2.33 -11.74 -17.92
CA ILE A 258 -1.67 -12.81 -18.67
C ILE A 258 -1.18 -13.91 -17.71
N VAL A 259 -0.53 -13.54 -16.60
CA VAL A 259 -0.10 -14.50 -15.57
C VAL A 259 -1.30 -15.24 -14.97
N SER A 260 -2.43 -14.56 -14.79
CA SER A 260 -3.66 -15.17 -14.25
C SER A 260 -4.31 -16.15 -15.23
N ALA A 261 -4.36 -15.79 -16.51
CA ALA A 261 -4.86 -16.66 -17.57
C ALA A 261 -3.95 -17.89 -17.75
N TYR A 262 -2.62 -17.69 -17.72
CA TYR A 262 -1.66 -18.79 -17.74
C TYR A 262 -1.85 -19.75 -16.56
N ARG A 263 -2.12 -19.26 -15.35
CA ARG A 263 -2.37 -20.11 -14.18
C ARG A 263 -3.59 -21.03 -14.33
N ILE A 264 -4.61 -20.60 -15.10
CA ILE A 264 -5.84 -21.37 -15.25
C ILE A 264 -5.63 -22.58 -16.17
N ALA A 265 -4.89 -22.42 -17.26
CA ALA A 265 -4.72 -23.46 -18.28
C ALA A 265 -3.34 -24.12 -18.30
N PHE A 266 -2.33 -23.50 -17.67
CA PHE A 266 -0.89 -23.82 -17.81
C PHE A 266 -0.45 -24.05 -19.28
N SER A 267 -1.19 -23.49 -20.22
CA SER A 267 -0.99 -23.62 -21.66
C SER A 267 -1.01 -22.25 -22.31
N LEU A 268 -0.14 -22.05 -23.31
CA LEU A 268 -0.06 -20.82 -24.10
C LEU A 268 -1.13 -20.79 -25.22
N SER A 269 -1.69 -21.95 -25.62
CA SER A 269 -2.63 -22.06 -26.75
C SER A 269 -3.95 -21.33 -26.50
N ASP A 270 -4.43 -21.35 -25.26
CA ASP A 270 -5.78 -20.91 -24.89
C ASP A 270 -5.79 -19.47 -24.32
N LEU A 271 -4.61 -18.83 -24.26
CA LEU A 271 -4.45 -17.52 -23.63
C LEU A 271 -5.25 -16.42 -24.31
N LYS A 272 -5.35 -16.43 -25.63
CA LYS A 272 -6.03 -15.38 -26.39
C LYS A 272 -7.53 -15.42 -26.10
N ASP A 273 -8.14 -16.60 -26.16
CA ASP A 273 -9.57 -16.78 -25.97
C ASP A 273 -9.96 -16.53 -24.51
N ILE A 274 -9.19 -17.05 -23.55
CA ILE A 274 -9.41 -16.78 -22.11
C ILE A 274 -9.23 -15.29 -21.76
N PHE A 275 -8.27 -14.59 -22.38
CA PHE A 275 -8.02 -13.19 -22.06
C PHE A 275 -9.15 -12.27 -22.56
N PHE A 276 -9.62 -12.45 -23.79
CA PHE A 276 -10.67 -11.60 -24.36
C PHE A 276 -12.07 -11.98 -23.86
N ASP A 277 -12.38 -13.28 -23.73
CA ASP A 277 -13.72 -13.74 -23.37
C ASP A 277 -14.00 -13.62 -21.86
N LYS A 278 -12.99 -13.77 -20.99
CA LYS A 278 -13.18 -13.74 -19.53
C LYS A 278 -12.98 -12.37 -18.91
N TYR A 279 -12.09 -11.53 -19.45
CA TYR A 279 -11.66 -10.32 -18.74
C TYR A 279 -12.17 -9.00 -19.33
N GLY A 280 -12.49 -8.85 -20.62
CA GLY A 280 -13.15 -7.65 -21.17
C GLY A 280 -12.71 -6.30 -20.55
N MET A 281 -13.67 -5.45 -20.16
CA MET A 281 -13.42 -4.20 -19.40
C MET A 281 -13.04 -4.45 -17.92
N THR A 282 -13.45 -5.58 -17.34
CA THR A 282 -13.06 -6.00 -15.99
C THR A 282 -11.57 -6.31 -15.84
N ALA A 283 -10.84 -6.46 -16.95
CA ALA A 283 -9.40 -6.64 -16.99
C ALA A 283 -8.66 -5.51 -16.26
N PHE A 284 -9.22 -4.30 -16.29
CA PHE A 284 -8.62 -3.12 -15.65
C PHE A 284 -8.90 -3.02 -14.15
N LEU A 285 -9.75 -3.89 -13.61
CA LEU A 285 -10.18 -3.91 -12.22
C LEU A 285 -9.55 -5.10 -11.51
N SER A 286 -9.27 -4.97 -10.22
CA SER A 286 -8.65 -6.02 -9.43
C SER A 286 -9.67 -6.77 -8.57
N ASP A 287 -9.78 -8.08 -8.82
CA ASP A 287 -10.53 -9.03 -7.99
C ASP A 287 -10.09 -8.98 -6.51
N THR A 288 -8.79 -8.87 -6.30
CA THR A 288 -8.14 -8.78 -5.00
C THR A 288 -8.55 -7.51 -4.26
N VAL A 289 -8.72 -6.41 -4.98
CA VAL A 289 -9.20 -5.16 -4.40
C VAL A 289 -10.64 -5.29 -3.93
N SER A 290 -11.53 -5.83 -4.77
CA SER A 290 -12.94 -6.04 -4.41
C SER A 290 -13.09 -7.01 -3.23
N GLN A 291 -12.35 -8.13 -3.20
CA GLN A 291 -12.34 -9.06 -2.06
C GLN A 291 -11.94 -8.35 -0.75
N SER A 292 -10.85 -7.57 -0.79
CA SER A 292 -10.38 -6.84 0.38
C SER A 292 -11.33 -5.73 0.82
N TYR A 293 -12.04 -5.11 -0.13
CA TYR A 293 -13.06 -4.12 0.16
C TYR A 293 -14.25 -4.75 0.87
N TYR A 294 -14.73 -5.92 0.43
CA TYR A 294 -15.81 -6.63 1.09
C TYR A 294 -15.43 -7.15 2.47
N THR A 295 -14.20 -7.63 2.62
CA THR A 295 -13.63 -7.88 3.95
C THR A 295 -13.68 -6.61 4.82
N GLY A 296 -13.38 -5.45 4.24
CA GLY A 296 -13.54 -4.15 4.92
C GLY A 296 -14.97 -3.88 5.38
N ILE A 297 -15.99 -4.21 4.57
CA ILE A 297 -17.41 -4.11 4.95
C ILE A 297 -17.72 -5.05 6.13
N THR A 298 -17.22 -6.28 6.08
CA THR A 298 -17.37 -7.24 7.19
C THR A 298 -16.78 -6.67 8.48
N ILE A 299 -15.55 -6.16 8.44
CA ILE A 299 -14.88 -5.55 9.61
C ILE A 299 -15.68 -4.36 10.15
N VAL A 300 -16.22 -3.51 9.27
CA VAL A 300 -17.09 -2.37 9.66
C VAL A 300 -18.36 -2.86 10.36
N LYS A 301 -19.00 -3.95 9.88
CA LYS A 301 -20.16 -4.51 10.56
C LYS A 301 -19.81 -5.17 11.89
N SER A 302 -18.67 -5.85 11.98
CA SER A 302 -18.21 -6.50 13.22
C SER A 302 -18.05 -5.52 14.38
N HIS A 303 -17.78 -4.23 14.10
CA HIS A 303 -17.78 -3.18 15.12
C HIS A 303 -19.07 -3.17 15.97
N TYR A 304 -20.21 -3.47 15.35
CA TYR A 304 -21.53 -3.46 16.01
C TYR A 304 -21.91 -4.80 16.65
N LEU A 305 -21.14 -5.85 16.41
CA LEU A 305 -21.39 -7.19 16.94
C LEU A 305 -20.47 -7.53 18.11
N VAL A 306 -19.27 -6.94 18.12
CA VAL A 306 -18.24 -7.17 19.13
C VAL A 306 -18.37 -6.13 20.24
N ASN A 307 -18.39 -6.59 21.49
CA ASN A 307 -18.33 -5.70 22.64
C ASN A 307 -16.89 -5.23 22.87
N SER A 308 -16.73 -3.97 23.32
CA SER A 308 -15.44 -3.39 23.71
C SER A 308 -14.37 -3.43 22.61
N THR A 309 -14.73 -3.00 21.39
CA THR A 309 -13.82 -3.05 20.22
C THR A 309 -12.51 -2.28 20.43
N GLU A 310 -12.51 -1.28 21.31
CA GLU A 310 -11.34 -0.51 21.72
C GLU A 310 -10.25 -1.36 22.41
N SER A 311 -10.59 -2.47 23.09
CA SER A 311 -9.58 -3.31 23.75
C SER A 311 -8.66 -3.98 22.73
N TYR A 312 -9.20 -4.30 21.56
CA TYR A 312 -8.46 -4.91 20.44
C TYR A 312 -7.45 -3.93 19.82
N PHE A 313 -7.61 -2.62 20.02
CA PHE A 313 -6.58 -1.65 19.63
C PHE A 313 -5.30 -1.82 20.45
N PHE A 314 -5.42 -2.11 21.75
CA PHE A 314 -4.25 -2.37 22.60
C PHE A 314 -3.58 -3.70 22.26
N ASP A 315 -4.37 -4.73 21.91
CA ASP A 315 -3.82 -5.97 21.38
C ASP A 315 -3.10 -5.74 20.05
N PHE A 316 -3.65 -4.92 19.15
CA PHE A 316 -2.97 -4.48 17.93
C PHE A 316 -1.64 -3.79 18.22
N LEU A 317 -1.60 -2.85 19.18
CA LEU A 317 -0.36 -2.19 19.59
C LEU A 317 0.67 -3.19 20.14
N GLY A 318 0.23 -4.14 20.99
CA GLY A 318 1.10 -5.22 21.46
C GLY A 318 1.61 -6.10 20.31
N GLY A 319 0.75 -6.40 19.34
CA GLY A 319 1.07 -7.17 18.16
C GLY A 319 2.13 -6.51 17.25
N ILE A 320 2.18 -5.17 17.18
CA ILE A 320 3.25 -4.46 16.46
C ILE A 320 4.63 -4.94 16.93
N PHE A 321 4.81 -5.15 18.24
CA PHE A 321 6.07 -5.61 18.82
C PHE A 321 6.16 -7.14 18.84
N LEU A 322 5.12 -7.81 19.34
CA LEU A 322 5.16 -9.24 19.70
C LEU A 322 4.77 -10.19 18.56
N GLY A 323 4.05 -9.73 17.54
CA GLY A 323 3.64 -10.54 16.39
C GLY A 323 2.13 -10.53 16.14
N GLY A 324 1.71 -10.93 14.95
CA GLY A 324 0.29 -11.00 14.58
C GLY A 324 -0.50 -12.05 15.39
N GLY A 325 0.18 -13.07 15.93
CA GLY A 325 -0.41 -14.05 16.84
C GLY A 325 -0.51 -13.59 18.30
N PHE A 326 -0.18 -12.34 18.61
CA PHE A 326 -0.34 -11.80 19.95
C PHE A 326 -1.83 -11.53 20.23
N ARG A 327 -2.46 -12.39 21.04
CA ARG A 327 -3.87 -12.27 21.42
C ARG A 327 -4.75 -12.05 20.17
N ASN A 328 -5.57 -11.01 20.20
CA ASN A 328 -6.51 -10.66 19.13
C ASN A 328 -6.04 -9.45 18.32
N ALA A 329 -4.72 -9.33 18.09
CA ALA A 329 -4.12 -8.22 17.35
C ALA A 329 -4.59 -8.13 15.88
N ASP A 330 -5.01 -9.25 15.30
CA ASP A 330 -5.54 -9.32 13.93
C ASP A 330 -7.06 -9.14 13.91
N VAL A 331 -7.51 -7.92 13.58
CA VAL A 331 -8.94 -7.58 13.46
C VAL A 331 -9.63 -8.41 12.38
N GLY A 332 -8.91 -8.82 11.33
CA GLY A 332 -9.44 -9.72 10.31
C GLY A 332 -9.83 -11.06 10.92
N ALA A 333 -8.95 -11.65 11.74
CA ALA A 333 -9.22 -12.89 12.46
C ALA A 333 -10.38 -12.73 13.46
N VAL A 334 -10.42 -11.64 14.22
CA VAL A 334 -11.52 -11.36 15.16
C VAL A 334 -12.86 -11.26 14.41
N SER A 335 -12.91 -10.50 13.31
CA SER A 335 -14.14 -10.34 12.55
C SER A 335 -14.65 -11.65 11.94
N PHE A 336 -13.74 -12.59 11.61
CA PHE A 336 -14.07 -13.90 11.07
C PHE A 336 -14.89 -14.76 12.05
N GLU A 337 -14.74 -14.55 13.36
CA GLU A 337 -15.52 -15.25 14.39
C GLU A 337 -17.01 -14.91 14.35
N TYR A 338 -17.36 -13.76 13.78
CA TYR A 338 -18.75 -13.24 13.76
C TYR A 338 -19.37 -13.27 12.35
N LEU A 339 -18.55 -13.07 11.33
CA LEU A 339 -18.99 -12.95 9.94
C LEU A 339 -17.91 -13.53 9.02
N LEU A 340 -18.32 -14.25 7.98
CA LEU A 340 -17.35 -14.78 7.02
C LEU A 340 -16.48 -13.63 6.48
N ASN A 341 -15.18 -13.86 6.50
CA ASN A 341 -14.14 -12.93 6.06
C ASN A 341 -13.08 -13.74 5.30
N LYS A 342 -12.70 -13.30 4.09
CA LYS A 342 -11.72 -14.01 3.24
C LYS A 342 -10.29 -13.47 3.39
N GLY A 343 -10.02 -12.72 4.45
CA GLY A 343 -8.75 -12.08 4.73
C GLY A 343 -8.63 -10.69 4.11
N GLY A 344 -7.66 -9.92 4.61
CA GLY A 344 -7.45 -8.52 4.23
C GLY A 344 -8.27 -7.54 5.07
N GLY A 345 -8.61 -6.41 4.47
CA GLY A 345 -9.33 -5.33 5.14
C GLY A 345 -8.59 -4.02 4.97
N PHE A 346 -9.24 -3.07 4.30
CA PHE A 346 -8.65 -1.77 4.01
C PHE A 346 -8.17 -1.08 5.29
N TYR A 347 -7.17 -0.20 5.14
CA TYR A 347 -6.67 0.62 6.25
C TYR A 347 -7.79 1.26 7.08
N PHE A 348 -8.82 1.84 6.42
CA PHE A 348 -9.92 2.51 7.12
C PHE A 348 -10.76 1.55 7.97
N SER A 349 -10.95 0.29 7.55
CA SER A 349 -11.90 -0.60 8.21
C SER A 349 -11.41 -1.03 9.58
N TRP A 350 -10.09 -1.18 9.75
CA TRP A 350 -9.47 -1.48 11.04
C TRP A 350 -9.66 -0.35 12.04
N PHE A 351 -9.44 0.90 11.62
CA PHE A 351 -9.67 2.06 12.47
C PHE A 351 -11.15 2.29 12.77
N TYR A 352 -12.02 1.96 11.81
CA TYR A 352 -13.46 1.94 12.05
C TYR A 352 -13.85 0.89 13.10
N PHE A 353 -13.26 -0.31 13.02
CA PHE A 353 -13.54 -1.37 13.97
C PHE A 353 -13.26 -0.94 15.40
N TRP A 354 -12.15 -0.27 15.69
CA TRP A 354 -11.81 0.11 17.07
C TRP A 354 -12.60 1.29 17.62
N PHE A 355 -12.84 2.33 16.82
CA PHE A 355 -13.38 3.61 17.33
C PHE A 355 -14.41 4.25 16.39
N GLY A 356 -15.02 3.48 15.50
CA GLY A 356 -15.96 3.97 14.50
C GLY A 356 -15.36 5.06 13.60
N ILE A 357 -16.19 6.02 13.21
CA ILE A 357 -15.76 7.11 12.32
C ILE A 357 -14.64 7.98 12.93
N VAL A 358 -14.62 8.14 14.26
CA VAL A 358 -13.57 8.88 14.96
C VAL A 358 -12.22 8.19 14.75
N GLY A 359 -12.19 6.86 14.83
CA GLY A 359 -11.00 6.07 14.52
C GLY A 359 -10.51 6.30 13.10
N VAL A 360 -11.39 6.30 12.10
CA VAL A 360 -11.03 6.55 10.70
C VAL A 360 -10.37 7.92 10.53
N ILE A 361 -10.92 8.95 11.18
CA ILE A 361 -10.35 10.31 11.14
C ILE A 361 -8.95 10.32 11.75
N VAL A 362 -8.79 9.75 12.95
CA VAL A 362 -7.49 9.66 13.63
C VAL A 362 -6.48 8.88 12.80
N GLY A 363 -6.86 7.71 12.28
CA GLY A 363 -6.01 6.89 11.41
C GLY A 363 -5.56 7.65 10.16
N ALA A 364 -6.47 8.34 9.48
CA ALA A 364 -6.11 9.14 8.31
C ALA A 364 -5.15 10.30 8.65
N ILE A 365 -5.33 10.95 9.81
CA ILE A 365 -4.41 11.98 10.30
C ILE A 365 -3.02 11.39 10.57
N VAL A 366 -2.96 10.24 11.26
CA VAL A 366 -1.70 9.54 11.53
C VAL A 366 -0.99 9.14 10.24
N LEU A 367 -1.72 8.58 9.27
CA LEU A 367 -1.18 8.23 7.96
C LEU A 367 -0.64 9.47 7.22
N GLY A 368 -1.40 10.57 7.21
CA GLY A 368 -0.94 11.82 6.61
C GLY A 368 0.30 12.40 7.31
N TYR A 369 0.39 12.28 8.64
CA TYR A 369 1.58 12.67 9.39
C TYR A 369 2.80 11.83 9.03
N ILE A 370 2.65 10.50 8.95
CA ILE A 370 3.71 9.58 8.53
C ILE A 370 4.20 9.96 7.12
N ILE A 371 3.29 10.12 6.16
CA ILE A 371 3.66 10.52 4.79
C ILE A 371 4.43 11.85 4.80
N ARG A 372 3.94 12.88 5.50
CA ARG A 372 4.61 14.18 5.55
C ARG A 372 5.99 14.11 6.19
N SER A 373 6.13 13.36 7.27
CA SER A 373 7.39 13.18 7.98
C SER A 373 8.44 12.50 7.10
N LEU A 374 8.06 11.38 6.45
CA LEU A 374 8.98 10.61 5.62
C LEU A 374 9.42 11.33 4.34
N PHE A 375 8.52 12.07 3.70
CA PHE A 375 8.82 12.75 2.43
C PHE A 375 9.43 14.14 2.58
N SER A 376 9.44 14.73 3.79
CA SER A 376 10.12 16.02 4.04
C SER A 376 11.57 15.88 4.48
N SER A 377 11.99 14.69 4.92
CA SER A 377 13.34 14.45 5.42
C SER A 377 14.37 14.25 4.31
N GLN A 378 15.58 14.79 4.52
CA GLN A 378 16.75 14.52 3.67
C GLN A 378 17.63 13.37 4.18
N ASN A 379 17.33 12.83 5.36
CA ASN A 379 18.09 11.75 5.95
C ASN A 379 17.97 10.47 5.10
N ASN A 380 19.11 9.90 4.71
CA ASN A 380 19.17 8.68 3.88
C ASN A 380 18.42 7.49 4.50
N TYR A 381 18.45 7.34 5.83
CA TYR A 381 17.67 6.31 6.52
C TYR A 381 16.18 6.53 6.37
N ILE A 382 15.71 7.78 6.53
CA ILE A 382 14.29 8.13 6.35
C ILE A 382 13.84 7.92 4.90
N LYS A 383 14.73 8.14 3.92
CA LYS A 383 14.47 7.81 2.51
C LYS A 383 14.23 6.31 2.29
N LEU A 384 14.81 5.41 3.11
CA LEU A 384 14.49 3.98 3.05
C LEU A 384 13.06 3.69 3.53
N TYR A 385 12.61 4.31 4.63
CA TYR A 385 11.21 4.22 5.07
C TYR A 385 10.25 4.72 3.99
N ARG A 386 10.60 5.80 3.28
CA ARG A 386 9.83 6.29 2.13
C ARG A 386 9.69 5.21 1.05
N ILE A 387 10.78 4.52 0.69
CA ILE A 387 10.73 3.43 -0.28
C ILE A 387 9.87 2.28 0.26
N CYS A 388 10.10 1.82 1.49
CA CYS A 388 9.31 0.75 2.12
C CYS A 388 7.81 1.07 2.16
N LEU A 389 7.45 2.31 2.51
CA LEU A 389 6.06 2.77 2.55
C LEU A 389 5.40 2.61 1.18
N ILE A 390 6.07 3.06 0.11
CA ILE A 390 5.55 2.97 -1.25
C ILE A 390 5.46 1.52 -1.71
N VAL A 391 6.53 0.75 -1.50
CA VAL A 391 6.62 -0.66 -1.93
C VAL A 391 5.53 -1.52 -1.29
N MET A 392 5.25 -1.28 -0.01
CA MET A 392 4.27 -2.05 0.75
C MET A 392 2.85 -1.48 0.66
N THR A 393 2.57 -0.51 -0.22
CA THR A 393 1.26 0.16 -0.32
C THR A 393 0.09 -0.81 -0.43
N PHE A 394 0.16 -1.79 -1.33
CA PHE A 394 -0.91 -2.79 -1.42
C PHE A 394 -1.06 -3.57 -0.12
N ARG A 395 0.03 -3.93 0.55
CA ARG A 395 -0.03 -4.67 1.80
C ARG A 395 -0.70 -3.87 2.93
N TRP A 396 -0.28 -2.63 3.14
CA TRP A 396 -0.80 -1.86 4.28
C TRP A 396 -2.11 -1.11 4.02
N TYR A 397 -2.36 -0.71 2.77
CA TYR A 397 -3.59 0.02 2.42
C TYR A 397 -4.75 -0.93 2.14
N LEU A 398 -4.48 -2.06 1.47
CA LEU A 398 -5.51 -3.01 1.03
C LEU A 398 -5.79 -4.11 2.05
N TYR A 399 -4.75 -4.65 2.70
CA TYR A 399 -4.90 -5.86 3.51
C TYR A 399 -4.89 -5.60 5.02
N THR A 400 -3.93 -4.85 5.55
CA THR A 400 -3.89 -4.58 6.99
C THR A 400 -2.95 -3.44 7.36
N PRO A 401 -3.36 -2.47 8.21
CA PRO A 401 -2.46 -1.46 8.75
C PRO A 401 -1.31 -2.08 9.55
N PHE A 402 -1.41 -3.34 9.98
CA PHE A 402 -0.34 -4.04 10.68
C PHE A 402 0.97 -4.02 9.88
N VAL A 403 0.92 -4.12 8.54
CA VAL A 403 2.12 -4.04 7.69
C VAL A 403 2.78 -2.66 7.75
N LEU A 404 2.00 -1.57 7.85
CA LEU A 404 2.55 -0.23 7.99
C LEU A 404 3.28 -0.08 9.33
N TYR A 405 2.61 -0.38 10.43
CA TYR A 405 3.15 -0.11 11.75
C TYR A 405 4.20 -1.13 12.20
N ARG A 406 4.00 -2.42 11.91
CA ARG A 406 4.97 -3.47 12.23
C ARG A 406 6.09 -3.52 11.20
N SER A 407 5.79 -3.77 9.93
CA SER A 407 6.83 -4.06 8.94
C SER A 407 7.59 -2.79 8.53
N VAL A 408 6.88 -1.75 8.11
CA VAL A 408 7.51 -0.52 7.59
C VAL A 408 8.13 0.32 8.71
N ILE A 409 7.44 0.49 9.85
CA ILE A 409 7.94 1.34 10.94
C ILE A 409 8.82 0.53 11.90
N PHE A 410 8.26 -0.46 12.60
CA PHE A 410 8.97 -1.13 13.69
C PHE A 410 10.13 -2.03 13.23
N ILE A 411 9.87 -3.03 12.38
CA ILE A 411 10.87 -4.01 11.94
C ILE A 411 12.00 -3.33 11.16
N LEU A 412 11.67 -2.41 10.25
CA LEU A 412 12.71 -1.64 9.56
C LEU A 412 13.57 -0.82 10.53
N SER A 413 12.97 -0.23 11.58
CA SER A 413 13.73 0.45 12.65
C SER A 413 14.71 -0.50 13.32
N VAL A 414 14.24 -1.67 13.74
CA VAL A 414 15.10 -2.68 14.38
C VAL A 414 16.24 -3.09 13.45
N LEU A 415 15.96 -3.40 12.18
CA LEU A 415 16.98 -3.78 11.20
C LEU A 415 18.03 -2.67 10.98
N LEU A 416 17.60 -1.42 10.88
CA LEU A 416 18.50 -0.28 10.73
C LEU A 416 19.32 -0.03 12.00
N ILE A 417 18.74 -0.13 13.19
CA ILE A 417 19.47 0.02 14.46
C ILE A 417 20.55 -1.05 14.57
N ILE A 418 20.21 -2.32 14.32
CA ILE A 418 21.18 -3.43 14.31
C ILE A 418 22.31 -3.15 13.31
N SER A 419 21.95 -2.71 12.10
CA SER A 419 22.92 -2.40 11.05
C SER A 419 23.83 -1.23 11.44
N ILE A 420 23.31 -0.19 12.09
CA ILE A 420 24.09 0.95 12.59
C ILE A 420 25.08 0.50 13.69
N ILE A 421 24.64 -0.38 14.60
CA ILE A 421 25.50 -0.93 15.65
C ILE A 421 26.65 -1.72 15.02
N VAL A 422 26.35 -2.65 14.10
CA VAL A 422 27.37 -3.44 13.38
C VAL A 422 28.32 -2.54 12.59
N ASP A 423 27.79 -1.54 11.88
CA ASP A 423 28.57 -0.57 11.11
C ASP A 423 29.58 0.18 11.99
N THR A 424 29.12 0.63 13.16
CA THR A 424 29.97 1.33 14.13
C THR A 424 31.07 0.43 14.71
N LEU A 425 30.75 -0.83 15.02
CA LEU A 425 31.71 -1.78 15.59
C LEU A 425 32.80 -2.19 14.58
N THR A 426 32.40 -2.41 13.33
CA THR A 426 33.32 -2.85 12.26
C THR A 426 34.22 -1.72 11.77
N THR A 427 33.71 -0.49 11.67
CA THR A 427 34.49 0.68 11.24
C THR A 427 35.49 1.18 12.29
N LYS A 428 35.17 1.06 13.60
CA LYS A 428 36.13 1.38 14.67
C LYS A 428 37.33 0.43 14.68
N LYS A 429 37.12 -0.86 14.41
CA LYS A 429 38.21 -1.85 14.34
C LYS A 429 39.22 -1.54 13.22
N LEU A 430 38.75 -1.06 12.07
CA LEU A 430 39.59 -0.68 10.94
C LEU A 430 40.42 0.60 11.15
N LYS A 431 40.13 1.39 12.20
CA LYS A 431 40.92 2.58 12.56
C LYS A 431 41.99 2.30 13.62
N HIS A 432 41.95 1.14 14.27
CA HIS A 432 42.83 0.77 15.38
C HIS A 432 43.67 -0.48 15.11
N GLY A 433 43.56 -1.07 13.92
CA GLY A 433 44.47 -2.09 13.39
C GLY A 433 44.97 -1.63 12.04
#